data_AF-A0A938WAR8-F1
#
_entry.id   AF-A0A938WAR8-F1
#
_cell.length_a   1.000
_cell.length_b   1.000
_cell.length_c   1.000
_cell.angle_alpha   90.00
_cell.angle_beta   90.00
_cell.angle_gamma   90.00
#
_symmetry.space_group_name_H-M   'P 1'
#
loop_
_entity.id
_entity.type
_entity.pdbx_description
1 polymer ?
#
loop_
_entity_poly.entity_id
_entity_poly.type
_entity_poly.pdbx_seq_one_letter_code
_entity_poly.pdbx_strand_id
1 'polypeptide(L)'
;MSGWLLILALLLLGGVLSTLGDRLGSKVGKARLSLMGMRPRRTAVLITVLTGSLISGISLGLMLLVSDRLRTGLFELDQIERRLKD
;
A
#
# COMPACT_ATOMS: atom_id res chain seq x y z
N MET A 1 17.74 17.54 -8.18
CA MET A 1 17.06 16.93 -9.32
C MET A 1 15.55 17.07 -9.15
N SER A 2 14.86 17.43 -10.23
CA SER A 2 13.43 17.80 -10.24
C SER A 2 12.52 16.62 -9.85
N GLY A 3 11.43 16.89 -9.14
CA GLY A 3 10.48 15.88 -8.66
C GLY A 3 9.90 14.94 -9.72
N TRP A 4 10.12 15.21 -10.99
CA TRP A 4 9.82 14.35 -12.13
C TRP A 4 10.40 12.93 -12.01
N LEU A 5 11.60 12.78 -11.45
CA LEU A 5 12.22 11.47 -11.25
C LEU A 5 11.46 10.62 -10.22
N LEU A 6 10.91 11.25 -9.17
CA LEU A 6 10.06 10.60 -8.18
C LEU A 6 8.70 10.23 -8.77
N ILE A 7 8.13 11.10 -9.61
CA ILE A 7 6.86 10.82 -10.30
C ILE A 7 7.02 9.62 -11.25
N LEU A 8 8.09 9.57 -12.04
CA LEU A 8 8.41 8.44 -12.91
C LEU A 8 8.64 7.15 -12.12
N ALA A 9 9.41 7.23 -11.03
CA ALA A 9 9.62 6.09 -10.13
C ALA A 9 8.30 5.59 -9.53
N LEU A 10 7.39 6.50 -9.14
CA LEU A 10 6.09 6.17 -8.56
C LEU A 10 5.14 5.54 -9.58
N LEU A 11 5.13 6.03 -10.83
CA LEU A 11 4.37 5.44 -11.93
C LEU A 11 4.83 4.01 -12.24
N LEU A 12 6.15 3.80 -12.33
CA LEU A 12 6.73 2.47 -12.53
C LEU A 12 6.40 1.54 -11.36
N LEU A 13 6.56 2.01 -10.12
CA LEU A 13 6.22 1.25 -8.91
C LEU A 13 4.73 0.90 -8.86
N GLY A 14 3.86 1.87 -9.14
CA GLY A 14 2.41 1.66 -9.17
C GLY A 14 2.00 0.62 -10.21
N GLY A 15 2.61 0.66 -11.40
CA GLY A 15 2.42 -0.35 -12.44
C GLY A 15 2.84 -1.75 -11.98
N VAL A 16 4.03 -1.89 -11.38
CA VAL A 16 4.51 -3.18 -10.85
C VAL A 16 3.60 -3.69 -9.73
N LEU A 17 3.23 -2.85 -8.77
CA LEU A 17 2.35 -3.22 -7.65
C LEU A 17 0.94 -3.62 -8.13
N SER A 18 0.40 -2.93 -9.13
CA SER A 18 -0.90 -3.27 -9.74
C SER A 18 -0.89 -4.67 -10.36
N THR A 19 0.16 -5.02 -11.11
CA THR A 19 0.28 -6.36 -11.71
C THR A 19 0.42 -7.47 -10.68
N LEU A 20 1.12 -7.20 -9.57
CA LEU A 20 1.25 -8.15 -8.46
C LEU A 20 -0.11 -8.33 -7.75
N GLY A 21 -0.82 -7.23 -7.50
CA GLY A 21 -2.15 -7.25 -6.91
C GLY A 21 -3.18 -8.01 -7.73
N ASP A 22 -3.19 -7.81 -9.06
CA ASP A 22 -4.12 -8.50 -9.96
C ASP A 22 -3.85 -10.02 -10.02
N ARG A 23 -2.58 -10.43 -10.02
CA ARG A 23 -2.20 -11.85 -9.98
C ARG A 23 -2.56 -12.53 -8.65
N LEU A 24 -2.37 -11.84 -7.54
CA LEU A 24 -2.77 -12.34 -6.22
C LEU A 24 -4.29 -12.41 -6.11
N GLY A 25 -5.00 -11.35 -6.48
CA GLY A 25 -6.46 -11.27 -6.43
C GLY A 25 -7.14 -12.31 -7.32
N SER A 26 -6.66 -12.50 -8.55
CA SER A 26 -7.21 -13.49 -9.49
C SER A 26 -6.96 -14.92 -9.06
N LYS A 27 -5.78 -15.24 -8.50
CA LYS A 27 -5.51 -16.59 -7.94
C LYS A 27 -6.38 -16.88 -6.73
N VAL A 28 -6.51 -15.93 -5.80
CA VAL A 28 -7.35 -16.07 -4.61
C VAL A 28 -8.83 -16.21 -5.00
N GLY A 29 -9.30 -15.41 -5.95
CA GLY A 29 -10.67 -15.45 -6.46
C GLY A 29 -11.00 -16.76 -7.17
N LYS A 30 -10.07 -17.30 -7.97
CA LYS A 30 -10.25 -18.58 -8.69
C LYS A 30 -10.13 -19.81 -7.80
N ALA A 31 -9.28 -19.77 -6.78
CA ALA A 31 -8.99 -20.93 -5.94
C ALA A 31 -10.14 -21.32 -4.99
N ARG A 32 -11.21 -20.52 -4.87
CA ARG A 32 -12.33 -20.71 -3.93
C ARG A 32 -11.86 -21.18 -2.55
N LEU A 33 -10.77 -20.57 -2.07
CA LEU A 33 -10.10 -20.97 -0.85
C LEU A 33 -11.09 -20.88 0.33
N SER A 34 -11.18 -21.96 1.08
CA SER A 34 -11.89 -22.03 2.36
C SER A 34 -10.83 -22.04 3.44
N LEU A 35 -10.72 -20.96 4.23
CA LEU A 35 -9.98 -20.98 5.48
C LEU A 35 -10.94 -21.49 6.56
N MET A 36 -10.53 -22.55 7.25
CA MET A 36 -11.11 -22.96 8.53
C MET A 36 -12.64 -23.23 8.51
N GLY A 37 -13.18 -23.69 7.38
CA GLY A 37 -14.59 -24.08 7.25
C GLY A 37 -15.57 -22.93 6.96
N MET A 38 -15.07 -21.72 6.70
CA MET A 38 -15.92 -20.58 6.33
C MET A 38 -16.44 -20.68 4.89
N ARG A 39 -17.66 -20.19 4.64
CA ARG A 39 -18.22 -20.07 3.29
C ARG A 39 -17.20 -19.35 2.37
N PRO A 40 -16.80 -19.95 1.23
CA PRO A 40 -15.70 -19.48 0.37
C PRO A 40 -15.73 -17.98 0.02
N ARG A 41 -16.93 -17.39 -0.05
CA ARG A 41 -17.11 -15.96 -0.32
C ARG A 41 -16.54 -15.05 0.78
N ARG A 42 -16.67 -15.41 2.06
CA ARG A 42 -16.13 -14.59 3.17
C ARG A 42 -14.62 -14.71 3.28
N THR A 43 -14.09 -15.90 3.06
CA THR A 43 -12.64 -16.13 3.00
C THR A 43 -12.01 -15.33 1.86
N ALA A 44 -12.62 -15.35 0.67
CA ALA A 44 -12.12 -14.57 -0.46
C ALA A 44 -12.06 -13.06 -0.14
N VAL A 45 -13.13 -12.49 0.45
CA VAL A 45 -13.16 -11.08 0.87
C VAL A 45 -12.07 -10.77 1.88
N LEU A 46 -11.88 -11.61 2.90
CA LEU A 46 -10.83 -11.42 3.91
C LEU A 46 -9.44 -11.41 3.28
N ILE A 47 -9.15 -12.37 2.40
CA ILE A 47 -7.86 -12.44 1.71
C ILE A 47 -7.69 -11.22 0.78
N THR A 48 -8.74 -10.77 0.10
CA THR A 48 -8.67 -9.56 -0.74
C THR A 48 -8.35 -8.32 0.09
N VAL A 49 -8.99 -8.13 1.24
CA VAL A 49 -8.69 -7.01 2.14
C VAL A 49 -7.26 -7.11 2.66
N LEU A 50 -6.83 -8.28 3.15
CA LEU A 50 -5.46 -8.49 3.61
C LEU A 50 -4.44 -8.20 2.51
N THR A 51 -4.68 -8.70 1.29
CA THR A 51 -3.79 -8.46 0.14
C THR A 51 -3.75 -6.98 -0.21
N GLY A 52 -4.90 -6.31 -0.23
CA GLY A 52 -5.00 -4.87 -0.47
C GLY A 52 -4.24 -4.05 0.57
N SER A 53 -4.44 -4.35 1.86
CA SER A 53 -3.71 -3.72 2.96
C SER A 53 -2.20 -3.95 2.86
N LEU A 54 -1.77 -5.15 2.45
CA LEU A 54 -0.35 -5.49 2.31
C LEU A 54 0.28 -4.73 1.13
N ILE A 55 -0.43 -4.59 -0.01
CA ILE A 55 0.00 -3.77 -1.14
C ILE A 55 0.10 -2.29 -0.74
N SER A 56 -0.93 -1.74 -0.08
CA SER A 56 -0.91 -0.35 0.39
C SER A 56 0.21 -0.12 1.40
N GLY A 57 0.44 -1.05 2.32
CA GLY A 57 1.53 -0.99 3.30
C GLY A 57 2.90 -1.00 2.63
N ILE A 58 3.13 -1.86 1.63
CA ILE A 58 4.37 -1.89 0.85
C ILE A 58 4.56 -0.57 0.08
N SER A 59 3.50 -0.06 -0.56
CA SER A 59 3.55 1.19 -1.33
C SER A 59 3.90 2.40 -0.45
N LEU A 60 3.23 2.53 0.70
CA LEU A 60 3.53 3.57 1.69
C LEU A 60 4.92 3.41 2.30
N GLY A 61 5.31 2.18 2.64
CA GLY A 61 6.64 1.87 3.17
C GLY A 61 7.76 2.25 2.19
N LEU A 62 7.61 1.93 0.92
CA LEU A 62 8.54 2.35 -0.15
C LEU A 62 8.57 3.87 -0.31
N MET A 63 7.43 4.54 -0.27
CA MET A 63 7.36 6.00 -0.30
C MET A 63 8.12 6.64 0.86
N LEU A 64 7.94 6.12 2.08
CA LEU A 64 8.65 6.58 3.27
C LEU A 64 10.16 6.30 3.20
N LEU A 65 10.56 5.21 2.55
CA LEU A 65 11.97 4.86 2.36
C LEU A 65 12.68 5.77 1.36
N VAL A 66 12.00 6.16 0.28
CA VAL A 66 12.57 6.95 -0.82
C VAL A 66 12.43 8.46 -0.58
N SER A 67 11.44 8.89 0.21
CA SER A 67 11.14 10.32 0.43
C SER A 67 11.30 10.72 1.89
N ASP A 68 12.43 11.35 2.21
CA ASP A 68 12.66 11.99 3.51
C ASP A 68 11.57 13.03 3.82
N ARG A 69 11.06 13.75 2.82
CA ARG A 69 9.97 14.73 3.02
C ARG A 69 8.68 14.10 3.52
N LEU A 70 8.34 12.90 3.05
CA LEU A 70 7.15 12.19 3.52
C LEU A 70 7.37 11.65 4.94
N ARG A 71 8.58 11.20 5.27
CA ARG A 71 8.94 10.76 6.61
C ARG A 71 8.89 11.93 7.61
N THR A 72 9.57 13.03 7.30
CA THR A 72 9.54 14.27 8.09
C THR A 72 8.12 14.80 8.18
N GLY A 73 7.37 14.83 7.07
CA GLY A 73 5.96 15.24 7.08
C GLY A 73 5.11 14.38 8.01
N LEU A 74 5.09 13.05 7.86
CA LEU A 74 4.24 12.16 8.66
C LEU A 74 4.63 12.09 10.14
N PHE A 75 5.91 12.22 10.48
CA PHE A 75 6.39 12.07 11.87
C PHE A 75 6.63 13.40 12.60
N GLU A 76 6.88 14.50 11.88
CA GLU A 76 7.08 15.83 12.47
C GLU A 76 5.85 16.75 12.32
N LEU A 77 4.77 16.30 11.67
CA LEU A 77 3.51 17.06 11.57
C LEU A 77 3.04 17.51 12.96
N ASP A 78 3.08 16.62 13.96
CA ASP A 78 2.72 16.90 15.34
C ASP A 78 3.59 17.99 16.00
N GLN A 79 4.85 18.12 15.59
CA GLN A 79 5.78 19.13 16.14
C GLN A 79 5.57 20.50 15.49
N ILE A 80 5.28 20.52 14.18
CA ILE A 80 4.97 21.74 13.44
C ILE A 80 3.63 22.31 13.90
N GLU A 81 2.62 21.47 14.11
CA GLU A 81 1.28 21.91 14.54
C GLU A 81 1.29 22.46 15.98
N ARG A 82 2.14 21.92 16.87
CA ARG A 82 2.35 22.49 18.22
C ARG A 82 3.01 23.86 18.18
N ARG A 83 4.03 24.06 17.34
CA ARG A 83 4.70 25.36 17.20
C ARG A 83 3.84 26.46 16.59
N LEU A 84 2.79 26.12 15.84
CA LEU A 84 1.85 27.08 15.26
C LEU A 84 0.70 27.44 16.22
N LYS A 85 0.45 26.61 17.24
CA LYS A 85 -0.58 26.83 18.26
C LYS A 85 -0.07 27.63 19.47
N ASP A 86 1.25 27.79 19.60
CA ASP A 86 1.92 28.70 20.53
C ASP A 86 2.16 30.07 19.87
#